data_AF-A0A0K8P6U4-F1
#
_entry.id   AF-A0A0K8P6U4-F1
#
_cell.length_a   1.000
_cell.length_b   1.000
_cell.length_c   1.000
_cell.angle_alpha   90.00
_cell.angle_beta   90.00
_cell.angle_gamma   90.00
#
_symmetry.space_group_name_H-M   'P 1'
#
loop_
_entity.id
_entity.type
_entity.pdbx_description
1 polymer ?
#
loop_
_entity_poly.entity_id
_entity_poly.type
_entity_poly.pdbx_seq_one_letter_code
_entity_poly.pdbx_strand_id
1 'polypeptide(L)'
;MALDGRTVKLQPRTMRLLVALAERPDEVCSSQDLHERVWAGVVVTDQSLYQAIGELRAVLKADDAAGEFIATVPRKGYRLVAPVRRVLLAATPAVPSAPQAPAARKVAVLPFRDLGLPQALSFLPETLLGGLVLELSRQPGLTTIARGTMLSYRGLQSSPRRVAEELQVRYVVDGAISAMGERLSISCDLIDAAGDAVLASESIDVPAADWSDLAQRVVGRLVRVWRLEVLDHSARQAVAGGPGHADALELAMRAWVELYCRPQNRETNDRAWAWAAEAVRHDASLGAAWNVLAFCEFRAVQYDWQDPRTDTRLADALAHAERATALSPSDPDAHYTLGLVLLISGDYVRARATLHHCLEISTSYAPAWGLLALVVNAEGHPEQAFELAERALALSPREPLRAVWHWGEACAASMLGREEEALAYAARGIAANPDFPSCYLVAVVAARRLGRHVEAARFVSVLQTTAFRSIERVRQRVNAFSQHEPWASAFLADLHAAGLPER
;
A
#
# COMPACT_ATOMS: atom_id res chain seq x y z
N MET A 1 19.80 2.36 -25.61
CA MET A 1 20.88 1.41 -25.95
C MET A 1 22.21 2.10 -25.65
N ALA A 2 23.21 1.39 -25.12
CA ALA A 2 24.56 1.93 -24.99
C ALA A 2 25.41 1.48 -26.19
N LEU A 3 26.08 2.40 -26.85
CA LEU A 3 26.98 2.19 -27.99
C LEU A 3 28.30 2.89 -27.65
N ASP A 4 29.40 2.14 -27.52
CA ASP A 4 30.74 2.65 -27.16
C ASP A 4 30.77 3.66 -26.00
N GLY A 5 30.04 3.32 -24.92
CA GLY A 5 29.95 4.13 -23.71
C GLY A 5 28.99 5.33 -23.81
N ARG A 6 28.33 5.54 -24.95
CA ARG A 6 27.32 6.59 -25.16
C ARG A 6 25.90 6.01 -25.18
N THR A 7 24.97 6.70 -24.55
CA THR A 7 23.55 6.29 -24.56
C THR A 7 22.85 6.86 -25.80
N VAL A 8 22.39 5.97 -26.68
CA VAL A 8 21.59 6.31 -27.86
C VAL A 8 20.12 5.91 -27.62
N LYS A 9 19.21 6.86 -27.91
CA LYS A 9 17.77 6.64 -27.84
C LYS A 9 17.29 5.96 -29.12
N LEU A 10 16.69 4.79 -28.97
CA LEU A 10 16.01 4.07 -30.05
C LEU A 10 14.50 4.15 -29.85
N GLN A 11 13.74 4.11 -30.94
CA GLN A 11 12.29 3.92 -30.86
C GLN A 11 11.98 2.56 -30.22
N PRO A 12 10.89 2.43 -29.45
CA PRO A 12 10.57 1.19 -28.72
C PRO A 12 10.49 -0.05 -29.62
N ARG A 13 9.98 0.10 -30.85
CA ARG A 13 9.86 -0.99 -31.84
C ARG A 13 11.21 -1.40 -32.42
N THR A 14 12.06 -0.42 -32.76
CA THR A 14 13.43 -0.65 -33.23
C THR A 14 14.28 -1.33 -32.16
N MET A 15 14.06 -1.01 -30.88
CA MET A 15 14.70 -1.70 -29.74
C MET A 15 14.22 -3.16 -29.61
N ARG A 16 12.91 -3.42 -29.70
CA ARG A 16 12.36 -4.78 -29.69
C ARG A 16 12.90 -5.63 -30.83
N LEU A 17 13.03 -5.05 -32.03
CA LEU A 17 13.62 -5.70 -33.20
C LEU A 17 15.08 -6.11 -32.95
N LEU A 18 15.88 -5.20 -32.36
CA LEU A 18 17.27 -5.52 -32.00
C LEU A 18 17.34 -6.67 -30.98
N VAL A 19 16.48 -6.67 -29.96
CA VAL A 19 16.41 -7.75 -28.96
C VAL A 19 15.99 -9.07 -29.61
N ALA A 20 14.99 -9.06 -30.48
CA ALA A 20 14.50 -10.26 -31.15
C ALA A 20 15.59 -10.94 -32.02
N LEU A 21 16.43 -10.14 -32.68
CA LEU A 21 17.59 -10.60 -33.44
C LEU A 21 18.74 -11.06 -32.51
N ALA A 22 18.98 -10.36 -31.40
CA ALA A 22 20.06 -10.69 -30.45
C ALA A 22 19.78 -11.94 -29.61
N GLU A 23 18.52 -12.34 -29.45
CA GLU A 23 18.16 -13.60 -28.79
C GLU A 23 18.57 -14.83 -29.61
N ARG A 24 18.67 -14.69 -30.94
CA ARG A 24 19.06 -15.72 -31.90
C ARG A 24 20.21 -15.22 -32.79
N PRO A 25 21.40 -14.99 -32.21
CA PRO A 25 22.55 -14.50 -32.98
C PRO A 25 22.93 -15.53 -34.05
N ASP A 26 23.39 -15.04 -35.20
CA ASP A 26 23.77 -15.85 -36.38
C ASP A 26 22.66 -16.73 -37.01
N GLU A 27 21.43 -16.69 -36.49
CA GLU A 27 20.28 -17.34 -37.11
C GLU A 27 19.53 -16.39 -38.06
N VAL A 28 18.95 -16.96 -39.12
CA VAL A 28 18.12 -16.19 -40.07
C VAL A 28 16.69 -16.11 -39.52
N CYS A 29 16.27 -14.91 -39.12
CA CYS A 29 14.90 -14.62 -38.71
C CYS A 29 14.07 -14.19 -39.92
N SER A 30 12.95 -14.87 -40.19
CA SER A 30 12.10 -14.53 -41.32
C SER A 30 11.35 -13.22 -41.11
N SER A 31 10.95 -12.55 -42.20
CA SER A 31 10.14 -11.32 -42.10
C SER A 31 8.83 -11.57 -41.37
N GLN A 32 8.20 -12.74 -41.55
CA GLN A 32 6.98 -13.12 -40.86
C GLN A 32 7.21 -13.26 -39.34
N ASP A 33 8.26 -13.99 -38.93
CA ASP A 33 8.60 -14.15 -37.51
C ASP A 33 8.87 -12.81 -36.83
N LEU A 34 9.55 -11.89 -37.53
CA LEU A 34 9.86 -10.57 -37.00
C LEU A 34 8.60 -9.70 -36.91
N HIS A 35 7.67 -9.80 -37.86
CA HIS A 35 6.37 -9.14 -37.76
C HIS A 35 5.56 -9.63 -36.56
N GLU A 36 5.44 -10.95 -36.39
CA GLU A 36 4.68 -11.55 -35.29
C GLU A 36 5.26 -11.17 -33.93
N ARG A 37 6.59 -11.14 -33.78
CA ARG A 37 7.24 -10.87 -32.49
C ARG A 37 7.35 -9.39 -32.13
N VAL A 38 7.57 -8.51 -33.11
CA VAL A 38 7.81 -7.08 -32.84
C VAL A 38 6.52 -6.26 -32.98
N TRP A 39 5.60 -6.68 -33.84
CA TRP A 39 4.32 -6.01 -34.12
C TRP A 39 3.09 -6.88 -33.78
N ALA A 40 3.21 -7.75 -32.76
CA ALA A 40 2.08 -8.54 -32.25
C ALA A 40 0.82 -7.68 -32.04
N GLY A 41 -0.29 -8.06 -32.69
CA GLY A 41 -1.58 -7.37 -32.59
C GLY A 41 -1.73 -6.11 -33.43
N VAL A 42 -0.77 -5.80 -34.32
CA VAL A 42 -0.86 -4.64 -35.24
C VAL A 42 -0.58 -5.10 -36.67
N VAL A 43 -1.51 -4.84 -37.59
CA VAL A 43 -1.30 -5.12 -39.02
C VAL A 43 -0.31 -4.11 -39.57
N VAL A 44 0.87 -4.58 -39.96
CA VAL A 44 1.92 -3.76 -40.59
C VAL A 44 2.38 -4.39 -41.88
N THR A 45 2.87 -3.56 -42.80
CA THR A 45 3.49 -4.01 -44.05
C THR A 45 5.00 -4.22 -43.86
N ASP A 46 5.60 -5.00 -44.76
CA ASP A 46 7.06 -5.21 -44.81
C ASP A 46 7.86 -3.91 -44.85
N GLN A 47 7.26 -2.81 -45.32
CA GLN A 47 7.86 -1.47 -45.31
C GLN A 47 8.23 -0.99 -43.90
N SER A 48 7.44 -1.36 -42.89
CA SER A 48 7.70 -1.02 -41.49
C SER A 48 8.93 -1.76 -40.96
N LEU A 49 9.10 -3.02 -41.37
CA LEU A 49 10.28 -3.82 -41.04
C LEU A 49 11.51 -3.30 -41.79
N TYR A 50 11.40 -2.97 -43.07
CA TYR A 50 12.50 -2.37 -43.84
C TYR A 50 12.99 -1.06 -43.22
N GLN A 51 12.06 -0.18 -42.81
CA GLN A 51 12.40 1.08 -42.14
C GLN A 51 13.10 0.83 -40.80
N ALA A 52 12.56 -0.05 -39.95
CA ALA A 52 13.15 -0.34 -38.65
C ALA A 52 14.55 -0.98 -38.76
N ILE A 53 14.77 -1.86 -39.74
CA ILE A 53 16.10 -2.41 -40.05
C ILE A 53 17.05 -1.31 -40.55
N GLY A 54 16.55 -0.38 -41.38
CA GLY A 54 17.32 0.76 -41.87
C GLY A 54 17.77 1.69 -40.75
N GLU A 55 16.86 2.06 -39.85
CA GLU A 55 17.15 2.88 -38.65
C GLU A 55 18.17 2.18 -37.75
N LEU A 56 17.99 0.88 -37.51
CA LEU A 56 18.89 0.11 -36.67
C LEU A 56 20.29 0.01 -37.28
N ARG A 57 20.41 -0.22 -38.60
CA ARG A 57 21.69 -0.20 -39.32
C ARG A 57 22.34 1.18 -39.26
N ALA A 58 21.59 2.26 -39.42
CA ALA A 58 22.13 3.61 -39.36
C ALA A 58 22.75 3.92 -37.99
N VAL A 59 22.07 3.49 -36.91
CA VAL A 59 22.59 3.66 -35.55
C VAL A 59 23.80 2.76 -35.28
N LEU A 60 23.82 1.53 -35.78
CA LEU A 60 24.92 0.58 -35.57
C LEU A 60 26.14 0.84 -36.47
N LYS A 61 25.97 1.50 -37.62
CA LYS A 61 27.07 1.85 -38.57
C LYS A 61 27.82 3.15 -38.24
N ALA A 62 27.42 3.89 -37.21
CA ALA A 62 28.07 5.17 -36.88
C ALA A 62 29.52 5.05 -36.38
N ASP A 63 30.02 3.83 -36.11
CA ASP A 63 31.36 3.55 -35.60
C ASP A 63 32.04 2.41 -36.41
N ASP A 64 32.32 2.68 -37.70
CA ASP A 64 32.85 1.68 -38.63
C ASP A 64 34.29 1.28 -38.30
N ALA A 65 34.47 0.09 -37.74
CA ALA A 65 35.76 -0.60 -37.71
C ALA A 65 35.69 -2.12 -37.96
N ALA A 66 34.53 -2.79 -37.91
CA ALA A 66 34.46 -4.23 -38.21
C ALA A 66 33.02 -4.74 -38.47
N GLY A 67 32.54 -4.61 -39.70
CA GLY A 67 31.52 -5.53 -40.25
C GLY A 67 30.05 -5.10 -40.15
N GLU A 68 29.25 -5.61 -41.08
CA GLU A 68 27.83 -5.32 -41.21
C GLU A 68 27.04 -6.00 -40.08
N PHE A 69 26.74 -5.32 -38.95
CA PHE A 69 26.06 -5.93 -37.79
C PHE A 69 24.79 -6.74 -38.11
N ILE A 70 24.01 -6.34 -39.13
CA ILE A 70 22.79 -7.04 -39.56
C ILE A 70 22.89 -7.34 -41.06
N ALA A 71 23.00 -8.61 -41.41
CA ALA A 71 23.01 -9.10 -42.78
C ALA A 71 21.59 -9.38 -43.29
N THR A 72 21.31 -9.01 -44.54
CA THR A 72 20.08 -9.42 -45.24
C THR A 72 20.34 -10.73 -45.97
N VAL A 73 19.50 -11.74 -45.71
CA VAL A 73 19.55 -13.01 -46.43
C VAL A 73 18.43 -13.01 -47.49
N PRO A 74 18.77 -12.95 -48.79
CA PRO A 74 17.78 -12.83 -49.86
C PRO A 74 16.68 -13.88 -49.75
N ARG A 75 15.41 -13.43 -49.80
CA ARG A 75 14.19 -14.27 -49.73
C ARG A 75 14.02 -15.09 -48.44
N LYS A 76 14.86 -14.89 -47.42
CA LYS A 76 14.78 -15.62 -46.14
C LYS A 76 14.64 -14.73 -44.92
N GLY A 77 15.14 -13.49 -44.95
CA GLY A 77 14.96 -12.51 -43.87
C GLY A 77 16.26 -11.87 -43.42
N TYR A 78 16.44 -11.70 -42.10
CA TYR A 78 17.55 -10.94 -41.51
C TYR A 78 18.30 -11.77 -40.48
N ARG A 79 19.61 -11.51 -40.38
CA ARG A 79 20.49 -12.15 -39.42
C ARG A 79 21.37 -11.12 -38.75
N LEU A 80 21.44 -11.16 -37.42
CA LEU A 80 22.45 -10.41 -36.67
C LEU A 80 23.76 -11.20 -36.73
N VAL A 81 24.77 -10.65 -37.38
CA VAL A 81 26.10 -11.28 -37.53
C VAL A 81 27.13 -10.71 -36.55
N ALA A 82 26.66 -9.84 -35.65
CA ALA A 82 27.47 -9.31 -34.56
C ALA A 82 27.63 -10.36 -33.45
N PRO A 83 28.82 -10.51 -32.86
CA PRO A 83 29.02 -11.43 -31.74
C PRO A 83 28.17 -10.98 -30.55
N VAL A 84 27.17 -11.79 -30.20
CA VAL A 84 26.32 -11.53 -29.03
C VAL A 84 26.85 -12.31 -27.84
N ARG A 85 27.42 -11.59 -26.89
CA ARG A 85 27.70 -12.13 -25.56
C ARG A 85 26.52 -11.83 -24.65
N ARG A 86 25.86 -12.88 -24.14
CA ARG A 86 24.95 -12.74 -23.01
C ARG A 86 25.78 -12.38 -21.78
N VAL A 87 25.80 -11.11 -21.46
CA VAL A 87 26.23 -10.67 -20.14
C VAL A 87 25.07 -11.03 -19.22
N LEU A 88 25.21 -12.13 -18.46
CA LEU A 88 24.58 -12.17 -17.16
C LEU A 88 24.99 -10.85 -16.52
N LEU A 89 24.02 -9.96 -16.30
CA LEU A 89 24.26 -8.83 -15.42
C LEU A 89 24.67 -9.48 -14.09
N ALA A 90 25.99 -9.64 -13.93
CA ALA A 90 26.59 -9.77 -12.62
C ALA A 90 25.94 -8.63 -11.85
N ALA A 91 25.29 -9.00 -10.75
CA ALA A 91 24.66 -8.07 -9.84
C ALA A 91 25.49 -6.79 -9.86
N THR A 92 24.86 -5.70 -10.29
CA THR A 92 25.44 -4.36 -10.31
C THR A 92 26.35 -4.26 -9.08
N PRO A 93 27.62 -3.86 -9.20
CA PRO A 93 28.49 -3.74 -8.04
C PRO A 93 27.70 -2.97 -7.00
N ALA A 94 27.55 -3.62 -5.84
CA ALA A 94 26.61 -3.20 -4.82
C ALA A 94 26.72 -1.69 -4.65
N VAL A 95 25.62 -0.97 -4.96
CA VAL A 95 25.24 0.16 -4.13
C VAL A 95 25.48 -0.33 -2.72
N PRO A 96 26.32 0.33 -1.90
CA PRO A 96 26.76 -0.20 -0.61
C PRO A 96 25.55 -0.83 0.04
N SER A 97 25.63 -2.15 0.24
CA SER A 97 24.49 -2.97 0.59
C SER A 97 23.71 -2.23 1.65
N ALA A 98 22.47 -1.83 1.34
CA ALA A 98 21.51 -1.62 2.40
C ALA A 98 21.68 -2.82 3.33
N PRO A 99 21.90 -2.59 4.65
CA PRO A 99 22.36 -3.62 5.57
C PRO A 99 21.58 -4.90 5.29
N GLN A 100 22.28 -5.99 4.99
CA GLN A 100 21.64 -7.29 4.71
C GLN A 100 20.63 -7.51 5.83
N ALA A 101 19.34 -7.45 5.48
CA ALA A 101 18.31 -7.65 6.47
C ALA A 101 18.61 -9.01 7.11
N PRO A 102 18.69 -9.08 8.46
CA PRO A 102 18.94 -10.35 9.13
C PRO A 102 17.96 -11.39 8.58
N ALA A 103 18.33 -12.67 8.51
CA ALA A 103 17.42 -13.74 8.05
C ALA A 103 16.03 -13.64 8.70
N ALA A 104 15.98 -13.04 9.91
CA ALA A 104 14.81 -12.61 10.64
C ALA A 104 13.79 -11.72 9.90
N ARG A 105 14.06 -11.20 8.70
CA ARG A 105 13.14 -10.30 7.96
C ARG A 105 12.95 -10.71 6.50
N LYS A 106 13.38 -11.92 6.13
CA LYS A 106 13.18 -12.47 4.78
C LYS A 106 11.90 -13.29 4.73
N VAL A 107 11.11 -13.10 3.67
CA VAL A 107 9.82 -13.77 3.44
C VAL A 107 9.85 -14.48 2.09
N ALA A 108 9.42 -15.74 2.05
CA ALA A 108 9.14 -16.47 0.82
C ALA A 108 7.63 -16.65 0.66
N VAL A 109 7.11 -16.46 -0.55
CA VAL A 109 5.70 -16.75 -0.87
C VAL A 109 5.64 -17.98 -1.76
N LEU A 110 5.07 -19.07 -1.26
CA LEU A 110 4.94 -20.30 -2.04
C LEU A 110 3.89 -20.14 -3.15
N PRO A 111 4.06 -20.86 -4.28
CA PRO A 111 2.99 -20.97 -5.27
C PRO A 111 1.73 -21.53 -4.62
N PHE A 112 0.61 -20.83 -4.81
CA PHE A 112 -0.66 -21.23 -4.22
C PHE A 112 -1.08 -22.60 -4.75
N ARG A 113 -1.51 -23.48 -3.86
CA ARG A 113 -2.06 -24.78 -4.26
C ARG A 113 -3.42 -24.59 -4.94
N ASP A 114 -3.57 -25.22 -6.09
CA ASP A 114 -4.87 -25.32 -6.76
C ASP A 114 -5.61 -26.55 -6.22
N LEU A 115 -6.75 -26.31 -5.56
CA LEU A 115 -7.62 -27.33 -4.96
C LEU A 115 -8.96 -27.41 -5.71
N GLY A 116 -8.92 -27.33 -7.04
CA GLY A 116 -10.08 -27.58 -7.90
C GLY A 116 -10.61 -26.34 -8.60
N LEU A 117 -9.74 -25.43 -9.02
CA LEU A 117 -10.12 -24.28 -9.84
C LEU A 117 -10.64 -24.70 -11.21
N PRO A 118 -11.65 -24.00 -11.75
CA PRO A 118 -12.02 -24.13 -13.16
C PRO A 118 -10.83 -23.81 -14.06
N GLN A 119 -10.75 -24.48 -15.22
CA GLN A 119 -9.66 -24.26 -16.18
C GLN A 119 -9.49 -22.78 -16.58
N ALA A 120 -10.61 -22.06 -16.70
CA ALA A 120 -10.64 -20.63 -16.99
C ALA A 120 -9.91 -19.76 -15.96
N LEU A 121 -9.69 -20.26 -14.73
CA LEU A 121 -9.06 -19.55 -13.62
C LEU A 121 -7.71 -20.17 -13.18
N SER A 122 -7.17 -21.10 -13.97
CA SER A 122 -5.91 -21.81 -13.69
C SER A 122 -4.67 -20.89 -13.59
N PHE A 123 -4.80 -19.64 -14.03
CA PHE A 123 -3.75 -18.61 -13.93
C PHE A 123 -3.74 -17.87 -12.58
N LEU A 124 -4.79 -18.00 -11.75
CA LEU A 124 -4.92 -17.27 -10.49
C LEU A 124 -3.80 -17.55 -9.48
N PRO A 125 -3.35 -18.80 -9.25
CA PRO A 125 -2.26 -19.07 -8.31
C PRO A 125 -0.98 -18.29 -8.61
N GLU A 126 -0.59 -18.19 -9.89
CA GLU A 126 0.61 -17.45 -10.29
C GLU A 126 0.40 -15.92 -10.23
N THR A 127 -0.82 -15.46 -10.46
CA THR A 127 -1.19 -14.05 -10.38
C THR A 127 -1.14 -13.57 -8.93
N LEU A 128 -1.69 -14.35 -7.99
CA LEU A 128 -1.61 -14.07 -6.56
C LEU A 128 -0.17 -14.10 -6.05
N LEU A 129 0.60 -15.12 -6.44
CA LEU A 129 2.03 -15.19 -6.13
C LEU A 129 2.76 -13.93 -6.61
N GLY A 130 2.57 -13.55 -7.87
CA GLY A 130 3.22 -12.37 -8.44
C GLY A 130 2.82 -11.07 -7.77
N GLY A 131 1.54 -10.89 -7.47
CA GLY A 131 1.02 -9.72 -6.76
C GLY A 131 1.55 -9.63 -5.33
N LEU A 132 1.55 -10.74 -4.60
CA LEU A 132 2.07 -10.78 -3.22
C LEU A 132 3.56 -10.51 -3.17
N VAL A 133 4.35 -11.13 -4.06
CA VAL A 133 5.79 -10.86 -4.12
C VAL A 133 6.05 -9.39 -4.45
N LEU A 134 5.31 -8.81 -5.40
CA LEU A 134 5.45 -7.40 -5.75
C LEU A 134 5.12 -6.49 -4.57
N GLU A 135 3.97 -6.67 -3.93
CA GLU A 135 3.54 -5.78 -2.83
C GLU A 135 4.33 -5.99 -1.54
N LEU A 136 4.75 -7.23 -1.23
CA LEU A 136 5.67 -7.48 -0.10
C LEU A 136 7.06 -6.89 -0.36
N SER A 137 7.56 -6.94 -1.61
CA SER A 137 8.86 -6.35 -1.95
C SER A 137 8.90 -4.82 -1.82
N ARG A 138 7.73 -4.18 -1.85
CA ARG A 138 7.55 -2.73 -1.64
C ARG A 138 7.49 -2.35 -0.16
N GLN A 139 7.42 -3.32 0.76
CA GLN A 139 7.33 -3.03 2.19
C GLN A 139 8.71 -2.74 2.78
N PRO A 140 8.91 -1.57 3.42
CA PRO A 140 10.16 -1.26 4.12
C PRO A 140 10.46 -2.29 5.20
N GLY A 141 11.71 -2.73 5.28
CA GLY A 141 12.19 -3.66 6.30
C GLY A 141 11.91 -5.14 6.02
N LEU A 142 11.21 -5.49 4.94
CA LEU A 142 11.03 -6.86 4.47
C LEU A 142 11.89 -7.13 3.24
N THR A 143 12.41 -8.35 3.12
CA THR A 143 13.08 -8.81 1.90
C THR A 143 12.32 -10.03 1.37
N THR A 144 11.70 -9.90 0.21
CA THR A 144 10.92 -10.98 -0.39
C THR A 144 11.74 -11.76 -1.41
N ILE A 145 11.65 -13.09 -1.40
CA ILE A 145 12.26 -13.93 -2.43
C ILE A 145 11.58 -13.68 -3.78
N ALA A 146 12.39 -13.51 -4.82
CA ALA A 146 11.91 -13.20 -6.16
C ALA A 146 10.94 -14.27 -6.69
N ARG A 147 9.90 -13.82 -7.41
CA ARG A 147 8.86 -14.67 -8.02
C ARG A 147 9.45 -15.83 -8.82
N GLY A 148 10.49 -15.56 -9.63
CA GLY A 148 11.12 -16.58 -10.49
C GLY A 148 11.70 -17.76 -9.72
N THR A 149 12.24 -17.51 -8.52
CA THR A 149 12.72 -18.55 -7.61
C THR A 149 11.56 -19.31 -6.99
N MET A 150 10.50 -18.62 -6.56
CA MET A 150 9.35 -19.31 -5.95
C MET A 150 8.61 -20.21 -6.95
N LEU A 151 8.61 -19.88 -8.23
CA LEU A 151 8.00 -20.72 -9.28
C LEU A 151 8.68 -22.10 -9.41
N SER A 152 9.94 -22.29 -9.01
CA SER A 152 10.58 -23.62 -9.02
C SER A 152 10.00 -24.57 -7.96
N TYR A 153 9.27 -24.04 -6.98
CA TYR A 153 8.58 -24.81 -5.95
C TYR A 153 7.15 -25.23 -6.36
N ARG A 154 6.73 -24.90 -7.59
CA ARG A 154 5.39 -25.26 -8.08
C ARG A 154 5.21 -26.77 -8.17
N GLY A 155 4.15 -27.29 -7.57
CA GLY A 155 3.82 -28.72 -7.58
C GLY A 155 4.72 -29.58 -6.68
N LEU A 156 5.71 -29.00 -6.02
CA LEU A 156 6.50 -29.68 -5.00
C LEU A 156 5.75 -29.63 -3.67
N GLN A 157 5.56 -30.79 -3.04
CA GLN A 157 5.13 -30.89 -1.65
C GLN A 157 6.34 -30.63 -0.75
N SER A 158 6.83 -29.38 -0.73
CA SER A 158 7.93 -28.98 0.15
C SER A 158 7.36 -28.43 1.45
N SER A 159 7.85 -28.93 2.59
CA SER A 159 7.48 -28.35 3.88
C SER A 159 7.99 -26.91 3.97
N PRO A 160 7.23 -25.98 4.60
CA PRO A 160 7.66 -24.60 4.80
C PRO A 160 9.04 -24.50 5.46
N ARG A 161 9.34 -25.39 6.40
CA ARG A 161 10.66 -25.48 7.05
C ARG A 161 11.80 -25.77 6.07
N ARG A 162 11.62 -26.71 5.14
CA ARG A 162 12.63 -27.05 4.15
C ARG A 162 12.88 -25.87 3.20
N VAL A 163 11.80 -25.22 2.76
CA VAL A 163 11.88 -24.02 1.91
C VAL A 163 12.64 -22.90 2.62
N ALA A 164 12.37 -22.72 3.91
CA ALA A 164 13.05 -21.74 4.74
C ALA A 164 14.55 -22.01 4.89
N GLU A 165 14.94 -23.26 5.11
CA GLU A 165 16.34 -23.68 5.20
C GLU A 165 17.06 -23.48 3.84
N GLU A 166 16.45 -23.91 2.73
CA GLU A 166 17.03 -23.81 1.39
C GLU A 166 17.18 -22.36 0.91
N LEU A 167 16.20 -21.50 1.19
CA LEU A 167 16.18 -20.10 0.75
C LEU A 167 16.75 -19.14 1.80
N GLN A 168 17.16 -19.66 2.96
CA GLN A 168 17.59 -18.90 4.14
C GLN A 168 16.61 -17.78 4.50
N VAL A 169 15.31 -18.12 4.53
CA VAL A 169 14.24 -17.20 4.96
C VAL A 169 13.72 -17.58 6.33
N ARG A 170 13.21 -16.61 7.09
CA ARG A 170 12.55 -16.89 8.37
C ARG A 170 11.05 -17.17 8.19
N TYR A 171 10.40 -16.41 7.31
CA TYR A 171 8.97 -16.50 7.13
C TYR A 171 8.62 -17.14 5.79
N VAL A 172 7.64 -18.02 5.82
CA VAL A 172 7.07 -18.64 4.62
C VAL A 172 5.57 -18.38 4.62
N VAL A 173 5.09 -17.88 3.50
CA VAL A 173 3.66 -17.79 3.20
C VAL A 173 3.30 -19.04 2.42
N ASP A 174 2.40 -19.83 2.97
CA ASP A 174 1.79 -20.99 2.31
C ASP A 174 0.31 -20.73 2.07
N GLY A 175 -0.20 -21.09 0.89
CA GLY A 175 -1.57 -20.76 0.53
C GLY A 175 -2.21 -21.73 -0.44
N ALA A 176 -3.52 -21.76 -0.45
CA ALA A 176 -4.33 -22.59 -1.34
C ALA A 176 -5.54 -21.82 -1.85
N ILE A 177 -5.99 -22.19 -3.04
CA ILE A 177 -7.21 -21.69 -3.67
C ILE A 177 -8.10 -22.89 -3.95
N SER A 178 -9.34 -22.84 -3.48
CA SER A 178 -10.37 -23.81 -3.83
C SER A 178 -11.55 -23.11 -4.49
N ALA A 179 -12.31 -23.85 -5.30
CA ALA A 179 -13.57 -23.38 -5.85
C ALA A 179 -14.71 -24.26 -5.33
N MET A 180 -15.77 -23.62 -4.85
CA MET A 180 -17.04 -24.27 -4.50
C MET A 180 -18.18 -23.56 -5.22
N GLY A 181 -18.63 -24.16 -6.32
CA GLY A 181 -19.66 -23.57 -7.18
C GLY A 181 -19.19 -22.26 -7.79
N GLU A 182 -19.94 -21.17 -7.54
CA GLU A 182 -19.63 -19.82 -8.03
C GLU A 182 -18.71 -19.01 -7.09
N ARG A 183 -18.18 -19.63 -6.03
CA ARG A 183 -17.29 -18.96 -5.08
C ARG A 183 -15.88 -19.53 -5.11
N LEU A 184 -14.90 -18.63 -5.01
CA LEU A 184 -13.50 -18.94 -4.78
C LEU A 184 -13.19 -18.71 -3.30
N SER A 185 -12.49 -19.66 -2.69
CA SER A 185 -11.98 -19.54 -1.33
C SER A 185 -10.46 -19.60 -1.36
N ILE A 186 -9.82 -18.61 -0.76
CA ILE A 186 -8.35 -18.50 -0.70
C ILE A 186 -7.95 -18.52 0.76
N SER A 187 -7.19 -19.55 1.15
CA SER A 187 -6.59 -19.65 2.48
C SER A 187 -5.09 -19.40 2.39
N CYS A 188 -4.54 -18.67 3.35
CA CYS A 188 -3.10 -18.43 3.46
C CYS A 188 -2.64 -18.38 4.91
N ASP A 189 -1.51 -19.03 5.16
CA ASP A 189 -0.83 -19.08 6.44
C ASP A 189 0.52 -18.37 6.32
N LEU A 190 0.79 -17.45 7.24
CA LEU A 190 2.12 -16.90 7.48
C LEU A 190 2.79 -17.73 8.57
N ILE A 191 3.91 -18.37 8.23
CA ILE A 191 4.59 -19.34 9.09
C ILE A 191 5.97 -18.81 9.47
N ASP A 192 6.30 -18.79 10.77
CA ASP A 192 7.68 -18.68 11.24
C ASP A 192 8.32 -20.06 11.16
N ALA A 193 9.15 -20.26 10.13
CA ALA A 193 9.74 -21.56 9.84
C ALA A 193 10.84 -21.95 10.84
N ALA A 194 11.38 -21.00 11.61
CA ALA A 194 12.34 -21.29 12.67
C ALA A 194 11.65 -21.89 13.91
N GLY A 195 10.44 -21.42 14.23
CA GLY A 195 9.63 -21.87 15.37
C GLY A 195 8.58 -22.93 15.03
N ASP A 196 8.41 -23.27 13.75
CA ASP A 196 7.34 -24.12 13.21
C ASP A 196 5.95 -23.66 13.68
N ALA A 197 5.74 -22.35 13.70
CA ALA A 197 4.54 -21.71 14.23
C ALA A 197 3.81 -20.93 13.14
N VAL A 198 2.50 -21.15 13.02
CA VAL A 198 1.62 -20.30 12.21
C VAL A 198 1.38 -19.00 12.97
N LEU A 199 1.84 -17.88 12.43
CA LEU A 199 1.68 -16.55 13.01
C LEU A 199 0.29 -15.97 12.73
N ALA A 200 -0.19 -16.16 11.50
CA ALA A 200 -1.51 -15.71 11.08
C ALA A 200 -2.06 -16.60 9.97
N SER A 201 -3.37 -16.81 10.02
CA SER A 201 -4.14 -17.50 8.99
C SER A 201 -5.26 -16.61 8.51
N GLU A 202 -5.35 -16.44 7.19
CA GLU A 202 -6.38 -15.64 6.55
C GLU A 202 -7.16 -16.50 5.55
N SER A 203 -8.48 -16.35 5.56
CA SER A 203 -9.37 -16.94 4.56
C SER A 203 -10.21 -15.85 3.91
N ILE A 204 -10.28 -15.88 2.59
CA ILE A 204 -10.95 -14.87 1.76
C ILE A 204 -11.87 -15.60 0.77
N ASP A 205 -13.18 -15.37 0.91
CA ASP A 205 -14.19 -15.94 0.03
C ASP A 205 -14.78 -14.87 -0.88
N VAL A 206 -14.69 -15.07 -2.19
CA VAL A 206 -15.25 -14.13 -3.19
C VAL A 206 -16.09 -14.84 -4.26
N PRO A 207 -16.99 -14.13 -4.94
CA PRO A 207 -17.57 -14.61 -6.20
C PRO A 207 -16.49 -14.83 -7.26
N ALA A 208 -16.60 -15.90 -8.04
CA ALA A 208 -15.65 -16.20 -9.12
C ALA A 208 -15.66 -15.15 -10.24
N ALA A 209 -16.76 -14.41 -10.39
CA ALA A 209 -16.89 -13.31 -11.34
C ALA A 209 -15.99 -12.10 -10.99
N ASP A 210 -15.65 -11.92 -9.71
CA ASP A 210 -14.90 -10.75 -9.20
C ASP A 210 -13.39 -11.02 -9.12
N TRP A 211 -12.88 -12.02 -9.86
CA TRP A 211 -11.48 -12.44 -9.78
C TRP A 211 -10.48 -11.34 -10.16
N SER A 212 -10.85 -10.38 -11.01
CA SER A 212 -9.95 -9.27 -11.41
C SER A 212 -9.64 -8.34 -10.24
N ASP A 213 -10.60 -8.14 -9.36
CA ASP A 213 -10.45 -7.38 -8.10
C ASP A 213 -9.86 -8.24 -6.99
N LEU A 214 -10.05 -9.56 -7.06
CA LEU A 214 -9.59 -10.53 -6.08
C LEU A 214 -8.09 -10.45 -5.84
N ALA A 215 -7.29 -10.35 -6.90
CA ALA A 215 -5.85 -10.28 -6.77
C ALA A 215 -5.42 -9.07 -5.95
N GLN A 216 -5.99 -7.88 -6.20
CA GLN A 216 -5.66 -6.68 -5.42
C GLN A 216 -6.19 -6.76 -3.98
N ARG A 217 -7.40 -7.31 -3.76
CA ARG A 217 -8.00 -7.45 -2.42
C ARG A 217 -7.26 -8.46 -1.56
N VAL A 218 -6.94 -9.62 -2.11
CA VAL A 218 -6.17 -10.67 -1.44
C VAL A 218 -4.77 -10.17 -1.15
N VAL A 219 -4.10 -9.59 -2.15
CA VAL A 219 -2.75 -9.07 -1.97
C VAL A 219 -2.72 -7.97 -0.91
N GLY A 220 -3.63 -6.99 -0.99
CA GLY A 220 -3.71 -5.88 -0.02
C GLY A 220 -3.95 -6.34 1.41
N ARG A 221 -4.95 -7.21 1.61
CA ARG A 221 -5.29 -7.75 2.93
C ARG A 221 -4.15 -8.55 3.52
N LEU A 222 -3.59 -9.48 2.74
CA LEU A 222 -2.54 -10.38 3.19
C LEU A 222 -1.23 -9.63 3.46
N VAL A 223 -0.81 -8.72 2.57
CA VAL A 223 0.40 -7.89 2.77
C VAL A 223 0.27 -7.05 4.04
N ARG A 224 -0.90 -6.44 4.29
CA ARG A 224 -1.12 -5.60 5.46
C ARG A 224 -1.04 -6.40 6.76
N VAL A 225 -1.76 -7.52 6.85
CA VAL A 225 -1.76 -8.40 8.03
C VAL A 225 -0.36 -8.97 8.25
N TRP A 226 0.26 -9.54 7.21
CA TRP A 226 1.56 -10.19 7.35
C TRP A 226 2.68 -9.22 7.68
N ARG A 227 2.67 -8.01 7.10
CA ARG A 227 3.65 -7.01 7.50
C ARG A 227 3.53 -6.75 8.99
N LEU A 228 2.34 -6.47 9.52
CA LEU A 228 2.17 -6.19 10.95
C LEU A 228 2.63 -7.38 11.82
N GLU A 229 2.28 -8.61 11.45
CA GLU A 229 2.66 -9.82 12.19
C GLU A 229 4.16 -10.13 12.12
N VAL A 230 4.78 -9.99 10.95
CA VAL A 230 6.23 -10.15 10.80
C VAL A 230 6.98 -9.09 11.61
N LEU A 231 6.51 -7.83 11.57
CA LEU A 231 7.14 -6.75 12.32
C LEU A 231 6.97 -6.95 13.84
N ASP A 232 5.78 -7.32 14.32
CA ASP A 232 5.50 -7.60 15.75
C ASP A 232 6.30 -8.81 16.26
N HIS A 233 6.31 -9.91 15.51
CA HIS A 233 7.08 -11.10 15.88
C HIS A 233 8.59 -10.81 15.90
N SER A 234 9.10 -10.09 14.90
CA SER A 234 10.50 -9.67 14.86
C SER A 234 10.86 -8.78 16.04
N ALA A 235 10.02 -7.80 16.38
CA ALA A 235 10.23 -6.89 17.49
C ALA A 235 10.23 -7.62 18.85
N ARG A 236 9.37 -8.62 19.05
CA ARG A 236 9.37 -9.43 20.29
C ARG A 236 10.65 -10.25 20.47
N GLN A 237 11.26 -10.69 19.37
CA GLN A 237 12.45 -11.53 19.37
C GLN A 237 13.75 -10.74 19.52
N ALA A 238 13.77 -9.49 19.03
CA ALA A 238 14.98 -8.67 18.98
C ALA A 238 15.35 -8.00 20.33
N VAL A 239 14.44 -8.06 21.32
CA VAL A 239 14.70 -7.81 22.76
C VAL A 239 15.91 -8.63 23.30
N ALA A 240 16.39 -9.63 22.56
CA ALA A 240 17.52 -10.48 22.91
C ALA A 240 18.90 -10.15 22.27
N GLY A 241 19.09 -9.12 21.42
CA GLY A 241 20.44 -8.86 20.89
C GLY A 241 20.65 -7.56 20.09
N GLY A 242 21.63 -6.74 20.51
CA GLY A 242 22.06 -5.51 19.83
C GLY A 242 22.96 -5.76 18.60
N PRO A 243 23.01 -4.85 17.59
CA PRO A 243 23.67 -3.54 17.68
C PRO A 243 22.91 -2.32 17.08
N GLY A 244 23.26 -1.12 17.57
CA GLY A 244 22.54 0.17 17.52
C GLY A 244 21.74 0.66 16.30
N HIS A 245 21.96 0.18 15.07
CA HIS A 245 21.09 0.50 13.92
C HIS A 245 19.98 -0.53 13.73
N ALA A 246 20.27 -1.81 14.02
CA ALA A 246 19.23 -2.83 14.12
C ALA A 246 18.26 -2.49 15.26
N ASP A 247 18.81 -1.94 16.36
CA ASP A 247 18.07 -1.45 17.54
C ASP A 247 17.15 -0.28 17.18
N ALA A 248 17.60 0.69 16.37
CA ALA A 248 16.79 1.83 15.94
C ALA A 248 15.57 1.40 15.11
N LEU A 249 15.79 0.56 14.09
CA LEU A 249 14.70 0.04 13.26
C LEU A 249 13.77 -0.87 14.06
N GLU A 250 14.30 -1.69 14.97
CA GLU A 250 13.49 -2.48 15.88
C GLU A 250 12.59 -1.60 16.77
N LEU A 251 13.15 -0.56 17.39
CA LEU A 251 12.40 0.37 18.23
C LEU A 251 11.29 1.08 17.44
N ALA A 252 11.59 1.54 16.22
CA ALA A 252 10.58 2.15 15.34
C ALA A 252 9.47 1.15 14.96
N MET A 253 9.82 -0.09 14.64
CA MET A 253 8.85 -1.14 14.33
C MET A 253 7.99 -1.50 15.53
N ARG A 254 8.60 -1.66 16.70
CA ARG A 254 7.89 -1.92 17.96
C ARG A 254 6.89 -0.81 18.26
N ALA A 255 7.30 0.44 18.05
CA ALA A 255 6.44 1.59 18.20
C ALA A 255 5.28 1.59 17.19
N TRP A 256 5.54 1.29 15.91
CA TRP A 256 4.48 1.18 14.91
C TRP A 256 3.45 0.08 15.26
N VAL A 257 3.91 -1.08 15.71
CA VAL A 257 3.04 -2.18 16.16
C VAL A 257 2.20 -1.77 17.37
N GLU A 258 2.78 -1.06 18.33
CA GLU A 258 2.06 -0.51 19.47
C GLU A 258 0.93 0.45 19.05
N LEU A 259 1.13 1.21 17.96
CA LEU A 259 0.11 2.10 17.41
C LEU A 259 -1.05 1.35 16.73
N TYR A 260 -0.76 0.28 15.98
CA TYR A 260 -1.73 -0.40 15.10
C TYR A 260 -2.38 -1.65 15.69
N CYS A 261 -1.66 -2.39 16.52
CA CYS A 261 -2.07 -3.71 17.02
C CYS A 261 -2.52 -3.69 18.49
N ARG A 262 -2.54 -2.51 19.14
CA ARG A 262 -2.98 -2.33 20.52
C ARG A 262 -4.11 -1.30 20.59
N PRO A 263 -4.86 -1.24 21.71
CA PRO A 263 -5.92 -0.25 21.87
C PRO A 263 -5.42 1.19 21.65
N GLN A 264 -6.22 1.99 20.97
CA GLN A 264 -5.89 3.38 20.64
C GLN A 264 -6.18 4.28 21.85
N ASN A 265 -5.19 4.44 22.73
CA ASN A 265 -5.31 5.27 23.92
C ASN A 265 -4.00 6.05 24.19
N ARG A 266 -4.04 6.95 25.17
CA ARG A 266 -2.91 7.83 25.49
C ARG A 266 -1.67 7.04 25.92
N GLU A 267 -1.85 5.97 26.69
CA GLU A 267 -0.73 5.18 27.22
C GLU A 267 0.03 4.45 26.10
N THR A 268 -0.68 3.82 25.16
CA THR A 268 -0.05 3.17 23.99
C THR A 268 0.63 4.20 23.09
N ASN A 269 0.07 5.41 22.98
CA ASN A 269 0.68 6.52 22.25
C ASN A 269 1.98 7.01 22.86
N ASP A 270 1.99 7.27 24.16
CA ASP A 270 3.15 7.81 24.86
C ASP A 270 4.31 6.78 24.86
N ARG A 271 4.00 5.48 24.97
CA ARG A 271 5.00 4.41 24.79
C ARG A 271 5.57 4.36 23.38
N ALA A 272 4.71 4.38 22.35
CA ALA A 272 5.15 4.36 20.97
C ALA A 272 6.03 5.58 20.64
N TRP A 273 5.62 6.77 21.10
CA TRP A 273 6.41 7.99 20.94
C TRP A 273 7.79 7.87 21.60
N ALA A 274 7.86 7.33 22.82
CA ALA A 274 9.14 7.15 23.53
C ALA A 274 10.10 6.20 22.80
N TRP A 275 9.60 5.09 22.26
CA TRP A 275 10.42 4.17 21.45
C TRP A 275 10.85 4.80 20.13
N ALA A 276 9.97 5.53 19.44
CA ALA A 276 10.32 6.20 18.20
C ALA A 276 11.33 7.35 18.40
N ALA A 277 11.21 8.09 19.51
CA ALA A 277 12.17 9.13 19.88
C ALA A 277 13.56 8.52 20.16
N GLU A 278 13.61 7.37 20.82
CA GLU A 278 14.87 6.65 21.03
C GLU A 278 15.44 6.12 19.70
N ALA A 279 14.59 5.58 18.82
CA ALA A 279 15.00 5.17 17.47
C ALA A 279 15.65 6.32 16.68
N VAL A 280 15.07 7.52 16.74
CA VAL A 280 15.64 8.72 16.11
C VAL A 280 16.97 9.13 16.74
N ARG A 281 17.13 9.00 18.06
CA ARG A 281 18.42 9.26 18.74
C ARG A 281 19.53 8.31 18.29
N HIS A 282 19.18 7.05 18.04
CA HIS A 282 20.11 6.06 17.51
C HIS A 282 20.41 6.28 16.02
N ASP A 283 19.39 6.56 15.22
CA ASP A 283 19.53 6.83 13.79
C ASP A 283 18.51 7.86 13.28
N ALA A 284 18.96 9.10 13.13
CA ALA A 284 18.15 10.20 12.61
C ALA A 284 17.90 10.13 11.10
N SER A 285 18.52 9.19 10.37
CA SER A 285 18.27 8.92 8.95
C SER A 285 17.16 7.88 8.73
N LEU A 286 16.67 7.24 9.80
CA LEU A 286 15.62 6.24 9.72
C LEU A 286 14.22 6.86 9.54
N GLY A 287 13.73 6.93 8.29
CA GLY A 287 12.42 7.49 7.97
C GLY A 287 11.24 6.86 8.73
N ALA A 288 11.30 5.55 8.99
CA ALA A 288 10.27 4.83 9.74
C ALA A 288 10.07 5.35 11.17
N ALA A 289 11.14 5.79 11.84
CA ALA A 289 11.05 6.34 13.20
C ALA A 289 10.36 7.72 13.20
N TRP A 290 10.70 8.57 12.23
CA TRP A 290 10.05 9.86 12.02
C TRP A 290 8.56 9.72 11.67
N ASN A 291 8.21 8.71 10.87
CA ASN A 291 6.82 8.39 10.55
C ASN A 291 6.00 8.06 11.81
N VAL A 292 6.58 7.26 12.72
CA VAL A 292 5.92 6.90 13.98
C VAL A 292 5.73 8.14 14.87
N LEU A 293 6.74 9.01 15.01
CA LEU A 293 6.63 10.25 15.77
C LEU A 293 5.50 11.13 15.24
N ALA A 294 5.48 11.35 13.92
CA ALA A 294 4.44 12.12 13.25
C ALA A 294 3.04 11.55 13.51
N PHE A 295 2.90 10.22 13.45
CA PHE A 295 1.62 9.56 13.73
C PHE A 295 1.19 9.71 15.20
N CYS A 296 2.12 9.59 16.15
CA CYS A 296 1.85 9.78 17.57
C CYS A 296 1.38 11.21 17.88
N GLU A 297 2.01 12.20 17.25
CA GLU A 297 1.69 13.62 17.40
C GLU A 297 0.34 13.94 16.76
N PHE A 298 0.11 13.47 15.52
CA PHE A 298 -1.19 13.50 14.85
C PHE A 298 -2.30 12.94 15.75
N ARG A 299 -2.10 11.74 16.29
CA ARG A 299 -3.11 11.06 17.13
C ARG A 299 -3.36 11.84 18.42
N ALA A 300 -2.32 12.40 19.03
CA ALA A 300 -2.50 13.27 20.18
C ALA A 300 -3.31 14.54 19.86
N VAL A 301 -3.14 15.15 18.68
CA VAL A 301 -4.00 16.25 18.20
C VAL A 301 -5.44 15.76 18.07
N GLN A 302 -5.64 14.66 17.35
CA GLN A 302 -6.96 14.09 17.05
C GLN A 302 -7.76 13.82 18.33
N TYR A 303 -7.15 13.20 19.35
CA TYR A 303 -7.81 12.85 20.60
C TYR A 303 -7.72 13.92 21.72
N ASP A 304 -7.12 15.09 21.46
CA ASP A 304 -6.92 16.16 22.46
C ASP A 304 -6.09 15.72 23.68
N TRP A 305 -5.07 14.89 23.48
CA TRP A 305 -4.12 14.49 24.55
C TRP A 305 -3.07 15.58 24.83
N GLN A 306 -3.47 16.83 24.66
CA GLN A 306 -2.61 18.00 24.56
C GLN A 306 -2.71 18.90 25.80
N ASP A 307 -1.65 19.67 26.07
CA ASP A 307 -1.74 20.83 26.95
C ASP A 307 -1.94 22.08 26.07
N PRO A 308 -3.14 22.71 26.10
CA PRO A 308 -3.47 23.83 25.21
C PRO A 308 -2.54 25.04 25.28
N ARG A 309 -1.68 25.14 26.30
CA ARG A 309 -0.82 26.31 26.53
C ARG A 309 0.56 26.22 25.89
N THR A 310 0.98 25.04 25.44
CA THR A 310 2.35 24.76 25.00
C THR A 310 2.45 23.92 23.73
N ASP A 311 1.33 23.59 23.11
CA ASP A 311 1.30 22.49 22.13
C ASP A 311 1.68 22.91 20.70
N THR A 312 2.87 22.50 20.25
CA THR A 312 3.35 22.60 18.85
C THR A 312 3.11 21.33 18.06
N ARG A 313 2.43 20.31 18.63
CA ARG A 313 2.34 18.95 18.05
C ARG A 313 1.83 18.88 16.62
N LEU A 314 0.94 19.76 16.19
CA LEU A 314 0.50 19.72 14.78
C LEU A 314 1.61 20.16 13.82
N ALA A 315 2.38 21.19 14.19
CA ALA A 315 3.54 21.62 13.42
C ALA A 315 4.66 20.57 13.47
N ASP A 316 4.90 19.98 14.64
CA ASP A 316 5.87 18.90 14.82
C ASP A 316 5.48 17.67 13.98
N ALA A 317 4.20 17.27 13.99
CA ALA A 317 3.69 16.17 13.19
C ALA A 317 3.93 16.39 11.71
N LEU A 318 3.70 17.62 11.22
CA LEU A 318 3.92 17.96 9.81
C LEU A 318 5.41 17.88 9.46
N ALA A 319 6.27 18.48 10.28
CA ALA A 319 7.71 18.46 10.07
C ALA A 319 8.28 17.02 10.11
N HIS A 320 7.83 16.20 11.05
CA HIS A 320 8.24 14.80 11.15
C HIS A 320 7.71 13.96 9.98
N ALA A 321 6.47 14.18 9.53
CA ALA A 321 5.91 13.47 8.38
C ALA A 321 6.62 13.82 7.07
N GLU A 322 6.92 15.11 6.84
CA GLU A 322 7.70 15.56 5.68
C GLU A 322 9.13 15.00 5.71
N ARG A 323 9.74 14.92 6.91
CA ARG A 323 11.05 14.30 7.08
C ARG A 323 11.01 12.80 6.79
N ALA A 324 9.96 12.10 7.23
CA ALA A 324 9.78 10.68 6.97
C ALA A 324 9.68 10.38 5.47
N THR A 325 8.86 11.13 4.73
CA THR A 325 8.72 10.95 3.27
C THR A 325 9.97 11.33 2.49
N ALA A 326 10.73 12.33 2.95
CA ALA A 326 12.02 12.69 2.36
C ALA A 326 13.08 11.58 2.54
N LEU A 327 13.11 10.93 3.71
CA LEU A 327 14.04 9.84 4.02
C LEU A 327 13.60 8.49 3.43
N SER A 328 12.30 8.30 3.21
CA SER A 328 11.73 7.06 2.67
C SER A 328 10.68 7.34 1.60
N PRO A 329 11.10 7.80 0.39
CA PRO A 329 10.16 8.22 -0.65
C PRO A 329 9.26 7.11 -1.19
N SER A 330 9.67 5.85 -1.04
CA SER A 330 8.92 4.68 -1.48
C SER A 330 8.14 3.99 -0.35
N ASP A 331 8.03 4.60 0.83
CA ASP A 331 7.28 4.03 1.96
C ASP A 331 5.82 4.52 1.93
N PRO A 332 4.84 3.65 1.66
CA PRO A 332 3.43 4.05 1.65
C PRO A 332 2.93 4.50 3.03
N ASP A 333 3.46 3.96 4.15
CA ASP A 333 3.04 4.40 5.49
C ASP A 333 3.45 5.85 5.76
N ALA A 334 4.64 6.27 5.31
CA ALA A 334 5.12 7.64 5.46
C ALA A 334 4.24 8.65 4.72
N HIS A 335 3.87 8.34 3.46
CA HIS A 335 2.97 9.18 2.68
C HIS A 335 1.54 9.17 3.23
N TYR A 336 1.07 8.05 3.74
CA TYR A 336 -0.22 7.96 4.42
C TYR A 336 -0.27 8.86 5.67
N THR A 337 0.74 8.81 6.53
CA THR A 337 0.81 9.66 7.73
C THR A 337 0.89 11.14 7.36
N LEU A 338 1.67 11.50 6.33
CA LEU A 338 1.68 12.87 5.82
C LEU A 338 0.30 13.30 5.33
N GLY A 339 -0.43 12.42 4.62
CA GLY A 339 -1.81 12.65 4.21
C GLY A 339 -2.76 12.90 5.40
N LEU A 340 -2.63 12.14 6.50
CA LEU A 340 -3.40 12.34 7.73
C LEU A 340 -3.13 13.70 8.37
N VAL A 341 -1.86 14.08 8.48
CA VAL A 341 -1.44 15.35 9.07
C VAL A 341 -1.92 16.52 8.22
N LEU A 342 -1.82 16.43 6.89
CA LEU A 342 -2.29 17.46 5.98
C LEU A 342 -3.82 17.60 6.03
N LEU A 343 -4.55 16.49 6.14
CA LEU A 343 -6.00 16.51 6.31
C LEU A 343 -6.42 17.29 7.57
N ILE A 344 -5.84 16.97 8.73
CA ILE A 344 -6.19 17.67 9.98
C ILE A 344 -5.67 19.11 10.02
N SER A 345 -4.64 19.43 9.24
CA SER A 345 -4.14 20.79 9.03
C SER A 345 -5.02 21.62 8.07
N GLY A 346 -5.99 20.99 7.39
CA GLY A 346 -6.87 21.63 6.41
C GLY A 346 -6.26 21.81 5.01
N ASP A 347 -5.08 21.25 4.73
CA ASP A 347 -4.44 21.30 3.42
C ASP A 347 -4.86 20.11 2.55
N TYR A 348 -6.12 20.14 2.12
CA TYR A 348 -6.73 19.05 1.34
C TYR A 348 -6.05 18.82 -0.01
N VAL A 349 -5.53 19.88 -0.63
CA VAL A 349 -4.86 19.80 -1.94
C VAL A 349 -3.60 18.97 -1.82
N ARG A 350 -2.74 19.27 -0.84
CA ARG A 350 -1.53 18.47 -0.60
C ARG A 350 -1.89 17.09 -0.05
N ALA A 351 -2.91 16.97 0.80
CA ALA A 351 -3.35 15.67 1.32
C ALA A 351 -3.74 14.73 0.18
N ARG A 352 -4.57 15.19 -0.76
CA ARG A 352 -5.01 14.42 -1.93
C ARG A 352 -3.83 13.98 -2.79
N ALA A 353 -2.93 14.90 -3.13
CA ALA A 353 -1.75 14.60 -3.95
C ALA A 353 -0.84 13.56 -3.28
N THR A 354 -0.61 13.69 -1.97
CA THR A 354 0.21 12.76 -1.19
C THR A 354 -0.43 11.37 -1.12
N LEU A 355 -1.75 11.29 -0.94
CA LEU A 355 -2.47 10.03 -0.91
C LEU A 355 -2.54 9.34 -2.27
N HIS A 356 -2.66 10.09 -3.37
CA HIS A 356 -2.53 9.50 -4.70
C HIS A 356 -1.13 8.94 -4.91
N HIS A 357 -0.08 9.65 -4.48
CA HIS A 357 1.27 9.12 -4.55
C HIS A 357 1.46 7.85 -3.70
N CYS A 358 0.85 7.79 -2.51
CA CYS A 358 0.79 6.56 -1.72
C CYS A 358 0.19 5.38 -2.51
N LEU A 359 -0.84 5.63 -3.33
CA LEU A 359 -1.50 4.62 -4.16
C LEU A 359 -0.74 4.29 -5.46
N GLU A 360 0.11 5.21 -5.94
CA GLU A 360 1.09 4.91 -7.00
C GLU A 360 2.17 3.95 -6.49
N ILE A 361 2.59 4.10 -5.23
CA ILE A 361 3.54 3.20 -4.56
C ILE A 361 2.88 1.83 -4.30
N SER A 362 1.72 1.81 -3.65
CA SER A 362 0.96 0.58 -3.34
C SER A 362 -0.53 0.79 -3.61
N THR A 363 -0.99 0.30 -4.75
CA THR A 363 -2.40 0.44 -5.18
C THR A 363 -3.38 -0.25 -4.26
N SER A 364 -2.93 -1.29 -3.55
CA SER A 364 -3.72 -2.04 -2.58
C SER A 364 -3.66 -1.46 -1.15
N TYR A 365 -3.06 -0.28 -0.96
CA TYR A 365 -2.94 0.34 0.36
C TYR A 365 -4.29 0.92 0.83
N ALA A 366 -5.10 0.07 1.46
CA ALA A 366 -6.47 0.37 1.91
C ALA A 366 -6.62 1.68 2.70
N PRO A 367 -5.71 2.04 3.65
CA PRO A 367 -5.85 3.27 4.41
C PRO A 367 -5.83 4.55 3.58
N ALA A 368 -5.11 4.57 2.46
CA ALA A 368 -5.09 5.74 1.58
C ALA A 368 -6.44 5.94 0.86
N TRP A 369 -7.10 4.86 0.43
CA TRP A 369 -8.45 4.92 -0.14
C TRP A 369 -9.46 5.49 0.87
N GLY A 370 -9.44 4.99 2.10
CA GLY A 370 -10.35 5.46 3.15
C GLY A 370 -10.08 6.92 3.57
N LEU A 371 -8.83 7.38 3.49
CA LEU A 371 -8.49 8.77 3.76
C LEU A 371 -8.87 9.70 2.60
N LEU A 372 -8.75 9.25 1.35
CA LEU A 372 -9.25 9.99 0.19
C LEU A 372 -10.76 10.22 0.28
N ALA A 373 -11.53 9.25 0.80
CA ALA A 373 -12.96 9.43 1.06
C ALA A 373 -13.25 10.65 1.96
N LEU A 374 -12.42 10.87 2.99
CA LEU A 374 -12.53 12.04 3.87
C LEU A 374 -12.13 13.33 3.17
N VAL A 375 -11.09 13.30 2.35
CA VAL A 375 -10.65 14.46 1.57
C VAL A 375 -11.75 14.91 0.59
N VAL A 376 -12.34 13.99 -0.17
CA VAL A 376 -13.37 14.35 -1.15
C VAL A 376 -14.68 14.81 -0.48
N ASN A 377 -15.01 14.26 0.69
CA ASN A 377 -16.08 14.79 1.53
C ASN A 377 -15.82 16.25 1.93
N ALA A 378 -14.59 16.55 2.37
CA ALA A 378 -14.22 17.91 2.75
C ALA A 378 -14.27 18.89 1.55
N GLU A 379 -14.04 18.39 0.35
CA GLU A 379 -14.17 19.12 -0.92
C GLU A 379 -15.63 19.18 -1.44
N GLY A 380 -16.60 18.56 -0.76
CA GLY A 380 -18.02 18.60 -1.14
C GLY A 380 -18.45 17.57 -2.18
N HIS A 381 -17.75 16.44 -2.30
CA HIS A 381 -18.06 15.35 -3.24
C HIS A 381 -18.46 14.05 -2.49
N PRO A 382 -19.60 14.03 -1.78
CA PRO A 382 -19.98 12.92 -0.91
C PRO A 382 -20.31 11.62 -1.66
N GLU A 383 -20.78 11.67 -2.91
CA GLU A 383 -21.02 10.46 -3.71
C GLU A 383 -19.72 9.70 -3.98
N GLN A 384 -18.65 10.42 -4.33
CA GLN A 384 -17.34 9.83 -4.57
C GLN A 384 -16.73 9.24 -3.29
N ALA A 385 -17.05 9.83 -2.13
CA ALA A 385 -16.57 9.34 -0.84
C ALA A 385 -17.02 7.89 -0.56
N PHE A 386 -18.26 7.53 -0.93
CA PHE A 386 -18.75 6.17 -0.75
C PHE A 386 -17.94 5.16 -1.58
N GLU A 387 -17.71 5.43 -2.86
CA GLU A 387 -16.93 4.53 -3.72
C GLU A 387 -15.52 4.27 -3.16
N LEU A 388 -14.87 5.32 -2.64
CA LEU A 388 -13.54 5.25 -2.04
C LEU A 388 -13.54 4.49 -0.71
N ALA A 389 -14.54 4.72 0.15
CA ALA A 389 -14.70 4.02 1.42
C ALA A 389 -15.03 2.53 1.23
N GLU A 390 -15.92 2.21 0.29
CA GLU A 390 -16.24 0.83 -0.10
C GLU A 390 -14.98 0.11 -0.60
N ARG A 391 -14.17 0.76 -1.42
CA ARG A 391 -12.90 0.20 -1.89
C ARG A 391 -11.92 -0.05 -0.73
N ALA A 392 -11.83 0.88 0.22
CA ALA A 392 -10.99 0.70 1.41
C ALA A 392 -11.43 -0.52 2.24
N LEU A 393 -12.73 -0.62 2.53
CA LEU A 393 -13.32 -1.73 3.28
C LEU A 393 -13.22 -3.07 2.54
N ALA A 394 -13.33 -3.06 1.20
CA ALA A 394 -13.13 -4.24 0.38
C ALA A 394 -11.69 -4.76 0.41
N LEU A 395 -10.71 -3.85 0.48
CA LEU A 395 -9.29 -4.18 0.58
C LEU A 395 -8.89 -4.63 2.01
N SER A 396 -9.44 -4.00 3.05
CA SER A 396 -9.13 -4.32 4.45
C SER A 396 -10.38 -4.23 5.35
N PRO A 397 -11.24 -5.26 5.39
CA PRO A 397 -12.50 -5.22 6.14
C PRO A 397 -12.31 -5.11 7.67
N ARG A 398 -11.13 -5.52 8.17
CA ARG A 398 -10.77 -5.55 9.59
C ARG A 398 -9.75 -4.48 9.97
N GLU A 399 -9.52 -3.48 9.13
CA GLU A 399 -8.52 -2.43 9.42
C GLU A 399 -8.74 -1.84 10.83
N PRO A 400 -7.68 -1.70 11.65
CA PRO A 400 -7.78 -1.11 12.99
C PRO A 400 -8.32 0.34 12.99
N LEU A 401 -8.11 1.07 11.89
CA LEU A 401 -8.56 2.45 11.70
C LEU A 401 -9.90 2.57 10.96
N ARG A 402 -10.64 1.48 10.72
CA ARG A 402 -11.91 1.51 9.97
C ARG A 402 -13.00 2.41 10.55
N ALA A 403 -12.93 2.76 11.84
CA ALA A 403 -13.82 3.75 12.46
C ALA A 403 -13.75 5.12 11.75
N VAL A 404 -12.56 5.50 11.29
CA VAL A 404 -12.33 6.74 10.50
C VAL A 404 -13.03 6.68 9.15
N TRP A 405 -13.10 5.50 8.53
CA TRP A 405 -13.77 5.32 7.23
C TRP A 405 -15.28 5.32 7.36
N HIS A 406 -15.81 4.64 8.39
CA HIS A 406 -17.24 4.70 8.73
C HIS A 406 -17.70 6.12 9.10
N TRP A 407 -16.82 6.90 9.74
CA TRP A 407 -17.08 8.33 9.95
C TRP A 407 -17.14 9.10 8.61
N GLY A 408 -16.29 8.78 7.63
CA GLY A 408 -16.39 9.32 6.28
C GLY A 408 -17.70 8.97 5.57
N GLU A 409 -18.12 7.70 5.62
CA GLU A 409 -19.43 7.28 5.09
C GLU A 409 -20.59 8.03 5.78
N ALA A 410 -20.50 8.21 7.10
CA ALA A 410 -21.52 8.93 7.87
C ALA A 410 -21.59 10.43 7.48
N CYS A 411 -20.44 11.09 7.33
CA CYS A 411 -20.39 12.47 6.84
C CYS A 411 -20.98 12.60 5.43
N ALA A 412 -20.61 11.69 4.51
CA ALA A 412 -21.15 11.67 3.15
C ALA A 412 -22.68 11.52 3.13
N ALA A 413 -23.21 10.57 3.90
CA ALA A 413 -24.65 10.35 4.04
C ALA A 413 -25.36 11.59 4.61
N SER A 414 -24.79 12.24 5.62
CA SER A 414 -25.36 13.45 6.23
C SER A 414 -25.33 14.66 5.28
N MET A 415 -24.28 14.80 4.45
CA MET A 415 -24.22 15.83 3.40
C MET A 415 -25.32 15.64 2.34
N LEU A 416 -25.69 14.39 2.07
CA LEU A 416 -26.74 14.01 1.12
C LEU A 416 -28.16 13.98 1.73
N GLY A 417 -28.30 14.31 3.02
CA GLY A 417 -29.58 14.27 3.74
C GLY A 417 -30.12 12.86 3.99
N ARG A 418 -29.28 11.83 3.91
CA ARG A 418 -29.62 10.41 4.14
C ARG A 418 -29.40 10.05 5.61
N GLU A 419 -30.22 10.60 6.50
CA GLU A 419 -29.95 10.59 7.94
C GLU A 419 -30.03 9.19 8.57
N GLU A 420 -30.92 8.31 8.09
CA GLU A 420 -30.95 6.91 8.53
C GLU A 420 -29.64 6.18 8.22
N GLU A 421 -29.09 6.39 7.02
CA GLU A 421 -27.81 5.83 6.61
C GLU A 421 -26.66 6.45 7.41
N ALA A 422 -26.65 7.77 7.59
CA ALA A 422 -25.64 8.48 8.38
C ALA A 422 -25.56 7.93 9.81
N LEU A 423 -26.71 7.73 10.46
CA LEU A 423 -26.78 7.14 11.79
C LEU A 423 -26.29 5.68 11.81
N ALA A 424 -26.62 4.89 10.79
CA ALA A 424 -26.17 3.50 10.67
C ALA A 424 -24.64 3.41 10.48
N TYR A 425 -24.05 4.23 9.61
CA TYR A 425 -22.60 4.30 9.42
C TYR A 425 -21.88 4.80 10.68
N ALA A 426 -22.40 5.84 11.33
CA ALA A 426 -21.86 6.32 12.60
C ALA A 426 -21.87 5.22 13.68
N ALA A 427 -22.95 4.44 13.77
CA ALA A 427 -23.04 3.30 14.69
C ALA A 427 -22.00 2.21 14.40
N ARG A 428 -21.71 1.90 13.13
CA ARG A 428 -20.63 0.97 12.74
C ARG A 428 -19.26 1.52 13.16
N GLY A 429 -19.03 2.81 13.00
CA GLY A 429 -17.81 3.48 13.44
C GLY A 429 -17.62 3.41 14.96
N ILE A 430 -18.68 3.71 15.73
CA ILE A 430 -18.71 3.59 17.20
C ILE A 430 -18.44 2.15 17.63
N ALA A 431 -19.06 1.16 16.96
CA ALA A 431 -18.83 -0.26 17.26
C ALA A 431 -17.39 -0.70 16.94
N ALA A 432 -16.75 -0.09 15.94
CA ALA A 432 -15.35 -0.36 15.59
C ALA A 432 -14.36 0.29 16.57
N ASN A 433 -14.63 1.51 17.05
CA ASN A 433 -13.86 2.19 18.08
C ASN A 433 -14.75 3.14 18.91
N PRO A 434 -15.21 2.72 20.11
CA PRO A 434 -16.05 3.55 20.97
C PRO A 434 -15.35 4.81 21.48
N ASP A 435 -14.01 4.83 21.52
CA ASP A 435 -13.24 5.97 21.98
C ASP A 435 -13.04 7.02 20.87
N PHE A 436 -13.47 6.76 19.63
CA PHE A 436 -13.34 7.69 18.50
C PHE A 436 -14.50 8.70 18.46
N PRO A 437 -14.29 9.97 18.88
CA PRO A 437 -15.40 10.87 19.18
C PRO A 437 -16.07 11.45 17.92
N SER A 438 -15.41 11.41 16.75
CA SER A 438 -15.94 12.00 15.51
C SER A 438 -17.20 11.28 14.99
N CYS A 439 -17.34 9.97 15.22
CA CYS A 439 -18.57 9.25 14.86
C CYS A 439 -19.78 9.75 15.66
N TYR A 440 -19.57 10.14 16.92
CA TYR A 440 -20.66 10.64 17.78
C TYR A 440 -21.19 12.00 17.30
N LEU A 441 -20.34 12.86 16.71
CA LEU A 441 -20.79 14.13 16.14
C LEU A 441 -21.87 13.91 15.07
N VAL A 442 -21.59 13.01 14.12
CA VAL A 442 -22.55 12.70 13.05
C VAL A 442 -23.77 11.96 13.59
N ALA A 443 -23.59 11.07 14.57
CA ALA A 443 -24.70 10.37 15.22
C ALA A 443 -25.67 11.33 15.92
N VAL A 444 -25.17 12.37 16.59
CA VAL A 444 -26.02 13.43 17.21
C VAL A 444 -26.85 14.14 16.14
N VAL A 445 -26.20 14.61 15.07
CA VAL A 445 -26.87 15.36 14.00
C VAL A 445 -27.92 14.51 13.31
N ALA A 446 -27.58 13.29 12.92
CA ALA A 446 -28.50 12.36 12.27
C ALA A 446 -29.69 12.00 13.17
N ALA A 447 -29.44 11.62 14.44
CA ALA A 447 -30.51 11.30 15.39
C ALA A 447 -31.43 12.50 15.64
N ARG A 448 -30.89 13.73 15.71
CA ARG A 448 -31.69 14.94 15.84
C ARG A 448 -32.57 15.16 14.62
N ARG A 449 -32.01 15.11 13.41
CA ARG A 449 -32.75 15.34 12.15
C ARG A 449 -33.86 14.31 11.95
N LEU A 450 -33.69 13.10 12.48
CA LEU A 450 -34.71 12.04 12.52
C LEU A 450 -35.75 12.20 13.64
N GLY A 451 -35.67 13.23 14.49
CA GLY A 451 -36.55 13.43 15.65
C GLY A 451 -36.30 12.47 16.83
N ARG A 452 -35.18 11.73 16.83
CA ARG A 452 -34.79 10.78 17.88
C ARG A 452 -34.08 11.48 19.04
N HIS A 453 -34.77 12.42 19.68
CA HIS A 453 -34.17 13.32 20.68
C HIS A 453 -33.51 12.61 21.87
N VAL A 454 -34.08 11.50 22.35
CA VAL A 454 -33.51 10.71 23.45
C VAL A 454 -32.19 10.06 23.06
N GLU A 455 -32.08 9.59 21.82
CA GLU A 455 -30.86 8.98 21.28
C GLU A 455 -29.78 10.05 21.06
N ALA A 456 -30.15 11.20 20.47
CA ALA A 456 -29.25 12.34 20.31
C ALA A 456 -28.68 12.82 21.66
N ALA A 457 -29.51 12.94 22.71
CA ALA A 457 -29.07 13.36 24.04
C ALA A 457 -28.07 12.37 24.67
N ARG A 458 -28.22 11.06 24.42
CA ARG A 458 -27.25 10.04 24.87
C ARG A 458 -25.89 10.25 24.21
N PHE A 459 -25.85 10.50 22.90
CA PHE A 459 -24.59 10.77 22.21
C PHE A 459 -23.97 12.11 22.64
N VAL A 460 -24.77 13.15 22.91
CA VAL A 460 -24.27 14.42 23.48
C VAL A 460 -23.60 14.20 24.84
N SER A 461 -24.21 13.38 25.72
CA SER A 461 -23.61 13.03 27.01
C SER A 461 -22.23 12.38 26.86
N VAL A 462 -22.04 11.54 25.84
CA VAL A 462 -20.72 10.98 25.50
C VAL A 462 -19.79 12.08 24.99
N LEU A 463 -20.21 12.93 24.04
CA LEU A 463 -19.35 14.01 23.51
C LEU A 463 -18.83 14.95 24.60
N GLN A 464 -19.64 15.22 25.64
CA GLN A 464 -19.26 16.06 26.78
C GLN A 464 -18.06 15.53 27.58
N THR A 465 -17.74 14.24 27.48
CA THR A 465 -16.55 13.65 28.13
C THR A 465 -15.32 13.64 27.21
N THR A 466 -15.44 14.13 25.98
CA THR A 466 -14.40 14.06 24.94
C THR A 466 -13.83 15.45 24.59
N ALA A 467 -12.94 15.47 23.59
CA ALA A 467 -12.43 16.69 22.96
C ALA A 467 -13.52 17.62 22.40
N PHE A 468 -14.68 17.06 22.04
CA PHE A 468 -15.80 17.76 21.39
C PHE A 468 -16.90 18.15 22.38
N ARG A 469 -16.54 18.46 23.62
CA ARG A 469 -17.48 18.76 24.72
C ARG A 469 -18.35 20.00 24.52
N SER A 470 -17.98 20.92 23.62
CA SER A 470 -18.73 22.14 23.33
C SER A 470 -18.65 22.54 21.87
N ILE A 471 -19.63 23.33 21.41
CA ILE A 471 -19.71 23.85 20.04
C ILE A 471 -18.44 24.62 19.68
N GLU A 472 -17.88 25.40 20.60
CA GLU A 472 -16.63 26.11 20.35
C GLU A 472 -15.47 25.16 20.07
N ARG A 473 -15.34 24.07 20.85
CA ARG A 473 -14.30 23.05 20.63
C ARG A 473 -14.51 22.29 19.32
N VAL A 474 -15.76 22.02 18.99
CA VAL A 474 -16.14 21.44 17.71
C VAL A 474 -15.73 22.41 16.60
N ARG A 475 -16.17 23.67 16.61
CA ARG A 475 -15.83 24.71 15.61
C ARG A 475 -14.32 24.86 15.39
N GLN A 476 -13.52 24.91 16.46
CA GLN A 476 -12.06 25.02 16.38
C GLN A 476 -11.40 23.83 15.67
N ARG A 477 -12.03 22.64 15.72
CA ARG A 477 -11.53 21.40 15.13
C ARG A 477 -12.25 20.99 13.83
N VAL A 478 -13.45 21.53 13.59
CA VAL A 478 -14.35 21.24 12.45
C VAL A 478 -14.00 22.07 11.21
N ASN A 479 -13.25 23.17 11.34
CA ASN A 479 -12.65 23.85 10.18
C ASN A 479 -11.74 22.93 9.33
N ALA A 480 -11.41 21.73 9.84
CA ALA A 480 -10.73 20.66 9.11
C ALA A 480 -11.67 19.64 8.41
N PHE A 481 -13.00 19.74 8.48
CA PHE A 481 -13.92 18.74 7.91
C PHE A 481 -14.67 19.16 6.65
N SER A 482 -14.72 20.45 6.31
CA SER A 482 -15.33 20.85 5.05
C SER A 482 -14.95 22.27 4.65
N GLN A 483 -14.53 22.45 3.39
CA GLN A 483 -14.53 23.76 2.73
C GLN A 483 -15.96 24.19 2.34
N HIS A 484 -16.95 23.30 2.50
CA HIS A 484 -18.35 23.58 2.18
C HIS A 484 -19.06 24.27 3.36
N GLU A 485 -18.94 25.59 3.39
CA GLU A 485 -19.49 26.49 4.41
C GLU A 485 -21.00 26.29 4.75
N PRO A 486 -21.89 25.97 3.77
CA PRO A 486 -23.30 25.73 4.07
C PRO A 486 -23.55 24.52 4.95
N TRP A 487 -22.80 23.42 4.73
CA TRP A 487 -22.97 22.20 5.49
C TRP A 487 -22.40 22.33 6.90
N ALA A 488 -21.20 22.90 7.05
CA ALA A 488 -20.55 23.07 8.35
C ALA A 488 -21.38 23.94 9.31
N SER A 489 -21.98 25.02 8.80
CA SER A 489 -22.84 25.91 9.59
C SER A 489 -24.12 25.21 10.05
N ALA A 490 -24.78 24.46 9.16
CA ALA A 490 -25.97 23.68 9.51
C ALA A 490 -25.64 22.57 10.53
N PHE A 491 -24.50 21.91 10.36
CA PHE A 491 -24.02 20.86 11.26
C PHE A 491 -23.80 21.37 12.70
N LEU A 492 -23.15 22.53 12.86
CA LEU A 492 -22.97 23.16 14.18
C LEU A 492 -24.31 23.58 14.80
N ALA A 493 -25.24 24.13 13.99
CA ALA A 493 -26.57 24.49 14.46
C ALA A 493 -27.36 23.27 14.95
N ASP A 494 -27.24 22.14 14.27
CA ASP A 494 -27.87 20.88 14.68
C ASP A 494 -27.29 20.34 15.99
N LEU A 495 -25.96 20.40 16.18
CA LEU A 495 -25.32 20.02 17.43
C LEU A 495 -25.79 20.90 18.61
N HIS A 496 -25.87 22.22 18.39
CA HIS A 496 -26.34 23.16 19.40
C HIS A 496 -27.81 22.87 19.75
N ALA A 497 -28.66 22.66 18.75
CA ALA A 497 -30.06 22.32 18.93
C ALA A 497 -30.29 20.92 19.54
N ALA A 498 -29.31 20.01 19.46
CA ALA A 498 -29.33 18.71 20.16
C ALA A 498 -28.90 18.81 21.64
N GLY A 499 -28.45 19.99 22.09
CA GLY A 499 -28.09 20.25 23.49
C GLY A 499 -26.59 20.22 23.80
N LEU A 500 -25.72 20.26 22.80
CA LEU A 500 -24.28 20.45 23.04
C LEU A 500 -24.03 21.91 23.50
N PRO A 501 -23.31 22.14 24.61
CA PRO A 501 -23.13 23.49 25.17
C PRO A 501 -22.23 24.35 24.28
N GLU A 502 -22.41 25.68 24.34
CA GLU A 502 -21.61 26.60 23.52
C GLU A 502 -20.14 26.72 24.01
N ARG A 503 -19.89 26.62 25.32
CA ARG A 503 -18.55 26.74 25.93
C ARG A 503 -18.20 25.55 26.81
#